data_AF-A0A1H8NDR3-F1
#
_entry.id   AF-A0A1H8NDR3-F1
#
_cell.length_a   1.000
_cell.length_b   1.000
_cell.length_c   1.000
_cell.angle_alpha   90.00
_cell.angle_beta   90.00
_cell.angle_gamma   90.00
#
_symmetry.space_group_name_H-M   'P 1'
#
loop_
_entity.id
_entity.type
_entity.pdbx_description
1 polymer ?
#
loop_
_entity_poly.entity_id
_entity_poly.type
_entity_poly.pdbx_seq_one_letter_code
_entity_poly.pdbx_strand_id
1 'polypeptide(L)'
;MTYTITLDRAACDGIFACLVRDDRFTEREDGLAGIEGEAADGPVSETATVTVSFDDDRLADAEQAAAACPVDAISVTEEGES
;
A
#
# COMPACT_ATOMS: atom_id res chain seq x y z
N MET A 1 0.77 9.91 13.93
CA MET A 1 1.08 10.75 12.76
C MET A 1 0.28 10.15 11.62
N THR A 2 -0.65 10.91 11.06
CA THR A 2 -1.58 10.37 10.07
C THR A 2 -0.97 10.42 8.67
N TYR A 3 -1.08 9.32 7.95
CA TYR A 3 -0.67 9.23 6.57
C TYR A 3 -1.52 8.19 5.84
N THR A 4 -1.57 8.31 4.53
CA THR A 4 -2.34 7.45 3.66
C THR A 4 -1.42 6.74 2.67
N ILE A 5 -1.53 5.42 2.63
CA ILE A 5 -0.85 4.56 1.64
C ILE A 5 -1.83 4.29 0.51
N THR A 6 -1.38 4.55 -0.72
CA THR A 6 -2.11 4.26 -1.94
C THR A 6 -1.36 3.18 -2.73
N LEU A 7 -2.06 2.12 -3.11
CA LEU A 7 -1.55 1.04 -3.95
C LEU A 7 -2.34 0.96 -5.25
N ASP A 8 -1.66 1.19 -6.37
CA ASP A 8 -2.21 0.99 -7.70
C ASP A 8 -2.03 -0.47 -8.14
N ARG A 9 -3.12 -1.23 -8.09
CA ARG A 9 -3.08 -2.66 -8.44
C ARG A 9 -2.86 -2.90 -9.94
N ALA A 10 -3.25 -1.95 -10.80
CA ALA A 10 -3.04 -2.07 -12.23
C ALA A 10 -1.55 -1.97 -12.61
N ALA A 11 -0.77 -1.18 -11.86
CA ALA A 11 0.68 -1.11 -12.00
C ALA A 11 1.44 -2.18 -11.21
N CYS A 12 0.78 -2.86 -10.25
CA CYS A 12 1.41 -3.88 -9.42
C CYS A 12 1.71 -5.15 -10.24
N ASP A 13 2.97 -5.59 -10.23
CA ASP A 13 3.44 -6.77 -10.96
C ASP A 13 3.68 -7.99 -10.04
N GLY A 14 3.27 -7.93 -8.77
CA GLY A 14 3.47 -9.05 -7.83
C GLY A 14 4.94 -9.32 -7.48
N ILE A 15 5.78 -8.27 -7.45
CA ILE A 15 7.22 -8.40 -7.13
C ILE A 15 7.45 -8.55 -5.62
N PHE A 16 6.47 -8.13 -4.81
CA PHE A 16 6.44 -8.26 -3.35
C PHE A 16 7.63 -7.66 -2.58
N ALA A 17 8.34 -6.71 -3.20
CA ALA A 17 9.41 -5.97 -2.53
C ALA A 17 8.90 -5.14 -1.34
N CYS A 18 7.63 -4.70 -1.39
CA CYS A 18 6.97 -3.98 -0.31
C CYS A 18 6.79 -4.83 0.96
N LEU A 19 6.42 -6.11 0.84
CA LEU A 19 6.21 -7.02 1.99
C LEU A 19 7.48 -7.22 2.83
N VAL A 20 8.65 -7.12 2.20
CA VAL A 20 9.94 -7.24 2.90
C VAL A 20 10.26 -5.99 3.73
N ARG A 21 9.71 -4.84 3.32
CA ARG A 21 9.94 -3.54 3.98
C ARG A 21 8.88 -3.25 5.04
N ASP A 22 7.65 -3.66 4.78
CA ASP A 22 6.53 -3.36 5.64
C ASP A 22 5.59 -4.57 5.69
N ASP A 23 5.49 -5.17 6.87
CA ASP A 23 4.71 -6.38 7.15
C ASP A 23 3.20 -6.19 7.00
N ARG A 24 2.72 -4.94 6.89
CA ARG A 24 1.30 -4.65 6.63
C ARG A 24 0.90 -4.94 5.20
N PHE A 25 1.86 -5.04 4.29
CA PHE A 25 1.55 -5.52 2.96
C PHE A 25 1.39 -7.05 3.01
N THR A 26 0.36 -7.56 2.36
CA THR A 26 0.09 -8.98 2.25
C THR A 26 0.04 -9.40 0.79
N GLU A 27 0.30 -10.67 0.50
CA GLU A 27 -0.02 -11.25 -0.80
C GLU A 27 -1.52 -11.57 -0.83
N ARG A 28 -2.20 -11.18 -1.91
CA ARG A 28 -3.60 -11.51 -2.17
C ARG A 28 -3.70 -12.77 -3.04
N GLU A 29 -4.89 -13.37 -3.06
CA GLU A 29 -5.18 -14.60 -3.83
C GLU A 29 -4.96 -14.43 -5.35
N ASP A 30 -5.07 -13.19 -5.84
CA ASP A 30 -4.79 -12.77 -7.22
C ASP A 30 -3.29 -12.60 -7.53
N GLY A 31 -2.38 -12.80 -6.56
CA GLY A 31 -0.94 -12.65 -6.76
C GLY A 31 -0.48 -11.18 -6.81
N LEU A 32 -1.31 -10.25 -6.33
CA LEU A 32 -0.98 -8.83 -6.18
C LEU A 32 -0.78 -8.48 -4.71
N ALA A 33 -0.15 -7.33 -4.47
CA ALA A 33 -0.05 -6.79 -3.12
C ALA A 33 -1.44 -6.36 -2.60
N GLY A 34 -1.66 -6.58 -1.31
CA GLY A 34 -2.73 -6.02 -0.49
C GLY A 34 -2.12 -5.22 0.67
N ILE A 35 -2.97 -4.50 1.40
CA ILE A 35 -2.59 -3.70 2.57
C ILE A 35 -3.57 -4.02 3.70
N GLU A 36 -3.06 -4.42 4.85
CA GLU A 36 -3.89 -4.61 6.05
C GLU A 36 -4.67 -3.33 6.39
N GLY A 37 -5.98 -3.48 6.60
CA GLY A 37 -6.89 -2.34 6.82
C GLY A 37 -7.53 -1.79 5.55
N GLU A 38 -7.21 -2.35 4.36
CA GLU A 38 -8.04 -2.13 3.18
C GLU A 38 -9.48 -2.57 3.48
N ALA A 39 -10.43 -1.65 3.38
CA ALA A 39 -11.82 -1.95 3.64
C ALA A 39 -12.26 -3.07 2.67
N ALA A 40 -12.55 -4.25 3.20
CA ALA A 40 -13.02 -5.41 2.44
C ALA A 40 -14.35 -5.15 1.69
N ASP A 41 -14.99 -3.99 1.91
CA ASP A 41 -16.31 -3.58 1.40
C ASP A 41 -16.27 -2.70 0.12
N GLY A 42 -15.11 -2.51 -0.50
CA GLY A 42 -15.02 -1.94 -1.86
C GLY A 42 -15.06 -3.05 -2.93
N PRO A 43 -15.62 -2.83 -4.14
CA PRO A 43 -15.52 -3.81 -5.22
C PRO A 43 -14.05 -4.16 -5.44
N VAL A 44 -13.73 -5.43 -5.17
CA VAL A 44 -12.38 -5.99 -5.25
C VAL A 44 -11.99 -6.10 -6.73
N SER A 45 -11.65 -4.97 -7.33
CA SER A 45 -11.16 -4.93 -8.70
C SER A 45 -9.65 -5.17 -8.69
N GLU A 46 -9.20 -6.09 -9.54
CA GLU A 46 -7.79 -6.35 -9.84
C GLU A 46 -7.08 -5.10 -10.41
N THR A 47 -7.85 -4.16 -10.95
CA THR A 47 -7.36 -2.88 -11.51
C THR A 47 -7.70 -1.67 -10.63
N ALA A 48 -8.13 -1.88 -9.38
CA ALA A 48 -8.50 -0.78 -8.50
C ALA A 48 -7.29 -0.23 -7.74
N THR A 49 -7.26 1.09 -7.59
CA THR A 49 -6.40 1.75 -6.62
C THR A 49 -6.97 1.54 -5.22
N VAL A 50 -6.13 1.08 -4.29
CA VAL A 50 -6.47 0.90 -2.88
C VAL A 50 -5.87 2.03 -2.09
N THR A 51 -6.61 2.55 -1.12
CA THR A 51 -6.15 3.63 -0.27
C THR A 51 -6.46 3.27 1.18
N VAL A 52 -5.44 3.27 2.04
CA VAL A 52 -5.55 2.94 3.46
C VAL A 52 -4.87 4.02 4.29
N SER A 53 -5.60 4.58 5.25
CA SER A 53 -5.10 5.59 6.18
C SER A 53 -4.62 4.93 7.46
N PHE A 54 -3.46 5.36 7.93
CA PHE A 54 -2.81 4.91 9.16
C PHE A 54 -2.54 6.11 10.06
N ASP A 55 -2.63 5.91 11.37
CA ASP A 55 -2.20 6.88 12.37
C ASP A 55 -1.24 6.19 13.34
N ASP A 56 0.01 6.08 12.91
CA ASP A 56 1.06 5.31 13.57
C ASP A 56 2.42 5.98 13.34
N ASP A 57 3.45 5.56 14.09
CA ASP A 57 4.83 6.03 13.91
C ASP A 57 5.62 5.25 12.82
N ARG A 58 4.90 4.58 11.91
CA ARG A 58 5.46 3.70 10.85
C ARG A 58 5.54 4.33 9.46
N LEU A 59 5.46 5.66 9.37
CA LEU A 59 5.53 6.39 8.09
C LEU A 59 6.79 6.02 7.27
N ALA A 60 7.95 5.97 7.93
CA ALA A 60 9.21 5.66 7.27
C ALA A 60 9.26 4.24 6.66
N ASP A 61 8.58 3.26 7.28
CA ASP A 61 8.46 1.91 6.71
C ASP A 61 7.58 1.94 5.44
N ALA A 62 6.47 2.68 5.47
CA ALA A 62 5.60 2.86 4.31
C ALA A 62 6.34 3.53 3.14
N GLU A 63 7.11 4.59 3.42
CA GLU A 63 7.93 5.28 2.41
C GLU A 63 9.00 4.35 1.82
N GLN A 64 9.66 3.53 2.65
CA GLN A 64 10.62 2.55 2.17
C GLN A 64 9.97 1.43 1.35
N ALA A 65 8.75 1.01 1.70
CA ALA A 65 7.98 0.05 0.90
C ALA A 65 7.63 0.64 -0.47
N ALA A 66 7.26 1.93 -0.53
CA ALA A 66 7.03 2.64 -1.78
C ALA A 66 8.30 2.74 -2.64
N ALA A 67 9.43 3.17 -2.05
CA ALA A 67 10.71 3.28 -2.75
C ALA A 67 11.27 1.92 -3.21
N ALA A 68 10.87 0.82 -2.57
CA ALA A 68 11.23 -0.53 -2.99
C ALA A 68 10.42 -1.04 -4.18
N CYS A 69 9.30 -0.39 -4.53
CA CYS A 69 8.45 -0.79 -5.64
C CYS A 69 9.08 -0.35 -6.99
N PRO A 70 9.54 -1.28 -7.85
CA PRO A 70 10.22 -0.91 -9.09
C PRO A 70 9.27 -0.36 -10.16
N VAL A 71 7.97 -0.59 -9.99
CA VAL A 71 6.89 -0.14 -10.88
C VAL A 71 6.17 1.10 -10.34
N ASP A 72 6.64 1.67 -9.24
CA ASP A 72 6.05 2.87 -8.60
C ASP A 72 4.55 2.71 -8.30
N ALA A 73 4.11 1.48 -8.03
CA ALA A 73 2.70 1.17 -7.77
C ALA A 73 2.24 1.64 -6.38
N ILE A 74 3.12 2.15 -5.52
CA ILE A 74 2.81 2.51 -4.14
C ILE A 74 3.18 3.97 -3.92
N SER A 75 2.28 4.73 -3.34
CA SER A 75 2.50 6.13 -2.96
C SER A 75 2.06 6.38 -1.52
N VAL A 76 2.79 7.21 -0.80
CA VAL A 76 2.51 7.56 0.59
C VAL A 76 2.31 9.06 0.68
N THR A 77 1.18 9.48 1.25
CA THR A 77 0.84 10.89 1.45
C THR A 77 0.69 11.14 2.94
N GLU A 78 1.50 12.03 3.49
CA GLU A 78 1.34 12.51 4.86
C GLU A 78 0.07 13.38 4.96
N GLU A 79 -0.79 13.08 5.92
CA GLU A 79 -1.94 13.92 6.25
C GLU A 79 -1.54 14.84 7.39
N GLY A 80 -0.95 15.99 7.03
CA GLY A 80 -0.65 17.05 7.98
C GLY A 80 -1.94 17.67 8.51
N GLU A 81 -2.02 17.86 9.83
CA GLU A 81 -3.03 18.72 10.45
C GLU A 81 -2.94 20.11 9.81
N SER A 82 -3.92 20.47 8.98
CA SER A 82 -4.06 21.79 8.37
C SER A 82 -4.49 22.85 9.37
#